data_AF-D1CI59-F1
#
_entry.id   AF-D1CI59-F1
#
_cell.length_a   1.000
_cell.length_b   1.000
_cell.length_c   1.000
_cell.angle_alpha   90.00
_cell.angle_beta   90.00
_cell.angle_gamma   90.00
#
_symmetry.space_group_name_H-M   'P 1'
#
loop_
_entity.id
_entity.type
_entity.pdbx_description
1 polymer ?
#
loop_
_entity_poly.entity_id
_entity_poly.type
_entity_poly.pdbx_seq_one_letter_code
_entity_poly.pdbx_strand_id
1 'polypeptide(L)'
;MAYKLRTRVQRADAGLLILILGGGALILLGLLALAIPSRWGPQLAPPTTPEGVVQRFYLAAYNGDFDRAYSYLSQDAKRRISADDLEQLGSELRGSRIQVGMSKVQDDGARVEVAITRFGPVGPFGPEEWTERRDVYLRREAGTWKITGGAFLLVPKELPVTK
;
A
#
# COMPACT_ATOMS: atom_id res chain seq x y z
N MET A 1 77.92 -23.87 11.47
CA MET A 1 76.88 -24.32 10.52
C MET A 1 75.59 -23.56 10.82
N ALA A 2 75.11 -22.73 9.91
CA ALA A 2 73.92 -21.90 10.10
C ALA A 2 72.69 -22.55 9.44
N TYR A 3 71.66 -22.90 10.21
CA TYR A 3 70.39 -23.40 9.67
C TYR A 3 69.43 -22.23 9.49
N LYS A 4 69.27 -21.76 8.25
CA LYS A 4 68.15 -20.89 7.85
C LYS A 4 66.87 -21.72 7.85
N LEU A 5 66.03 -21.59 8.89
CA LEU A 5 64.64 -22.00 8.80
C LEU A 5 63.88 -20.95 7.98
N ARG A 6 63.53 -21.31 6.74
CA ARG A 6 62.50 -20.58 5.98
C ARG A 6 61.15 -20.89 6.61
N THR A 7 60.58 -19.96 7.35
CA THR A 7 59.18 -20.00 7.78
C THR A 7 58.28 -19.83 6.57
N ARG A 8 57.64 -20.92 6.12
CA ARG A 8 56.50 -20.88 5.18
C ARG A 8 55.29 -20.34 5.92
N VAL A 9 55.20 -19.01 6.03
CA VAL A 9 53.93 -18.33 6.31
C VAL A 9 53.25 -18.05 4.97
N GLN A 10 51.91 -17.99 4.95
CA GLN A 10 51.10 -17.24 3.95
C GLN A 10 50.61 -17.93 2.67
N ARG A 11 50.07 -19.16 2.69
CA ARG A 11 49.15 -19.57 1.60
C ARG A 11 47.81 -20.14 2.07
N ALA A 12 47.79 -20.88 3.16
CA ALA A 12 46.55 -21.40 3.73
C ALA A 12 45.69 -20.28 4.35
N ASP A 13 46.31 -19.27 4.96
CA ASP A 13 45.59 -18.19 5.65
C ASP A 13 44.91 -17.22 4.68
N ALA A 14 45.56 -16.88 3.56
CA ALA A 14 45.01 -15.92 2.61
C ALA A 14 43.73 -16.46 1.93
N GLY A 15 43.71 -17.74 1.57
CA GLY A 15 42.53 -18.37 0.96
C GLY A 15 41.34 -18.46 1.93
N LEU A 16 41.60 -18.83 3.18
CA LEU A 16 40.57 -18.89 4.22
C LEU A 16 40.02 -17.49 4.57
N LEU A 17 40.90 -16.49 4.65
CA LEU A 17 40.51 -15.10 4.89
C LEU A 17 39.67 -14.53 3.73
N ILE A 18 40.02 -14.83 2.48
CA ILE A 18 39.22 -14.44 1.30
C ILE A 18 37.85 -15.10 1.35
N LEU A 19 37.76 -16.38 1.75
CA LEU A 19 36.48 -17.09 1.84
C LEU A 19 35.58 -16.50 2.93
N ILE A 20 36.14 -16.19 4.10
CA ILE A 20 35.40 -15.60 5.23
C ILE A 20 34.95 -14.17 4.89
N LEU A 21 35.85 -13.34 4.36
CA LEU A 21 35.54 -11.97 3.96
C LEU A 21 34.54 -11.93 2.79
N GLY A 22 34.73 -12.79 1.79
CA GLY A 22 33.83 -12.90 0.65
C GLY A 22 32.45 -13.41 1.05
N GLY A 23 32.37 -14.46 1.87
CA GLY A 23 31.12 -14.99 2.41
C GLY A 23 30.38 -13.97 3.28
N GLY A 24 31.11 -13.29 4.19
CA GLY A 24 30.56 -12.22 5.00
C GLY A 24 30.05 -11.05 4.16
N ALA A 25 30.80 -10.63 3.14
CA ALA A 25 30.37 -9.59 2.21
C ALA A 25 29.09 -9.98 1.45
N LEU A 26 28.98 -11.22 0.98
CA LEU A 26 27.78 -11.73 0.29
C LEU A 26 26.56 -11.76 1.21
N ILE A 27 26.72 -12.17 2.47
CA ILE A 27 25.64 -12.15 3.46
C ILE A 27 25.19 -10.71 3.74
N LEU A 28 26.15 -9.80 3.93
CA LEU A 28 25.85 -8.37 4.12
C LEU A 28 25.15 -7.75 2.91
N LEU A 29 25.60 -8.08 1.69
CA LEU A 29 24.94 -7.68 0.43
C LEU A 29 23.51 -8.23 0.34
N GLY A 30 23.30 -9.49 0.74
CA GLY A 30 21.97 -10.10 0.80
C GLY A 30 21.05 -9.39 1.80
N LEU A 31 21.53 -9.10 3.01
CA LEU A 31 20.79 -8.35 4.02
C LEU A 31 20.48 -6.91 3.56
N LEU A 32 21.43 -6.26 2.89
CA LEU A 32 21.22 -4.93 2.34
C LEU A 32 20.20 -4.94 1.18
N ALA A 33 20.19 -5.99 0.36
CA ALA A 33 19.19 -6.19 -0.68
C ALA A 33 17.77 -6.38 -0.11
N LEU A 34 17.63 -7.06 1.04
CA LEU A 34 16.35 -7.17 1.76
C LEU A 34 15.88 -5.83 2.37
N ALA A 35 16.81 -4.93 2.69
CA ALA A 35 16.48 -3.60 3.21
C ALA A 35 16.01 -2.61 2.13
N ILE A 36 16.12 -2.96 0.85
CA ILE A 36 15.54 -2.16 -0.24
C ILE A 36 14.03 -2.40 -0.20
N PRO A 37 13.20 -1.37 0.05
CA PRO A 37 11.75 -1.54 -0.02
C PRO A 37 11.41 -2.08 -1.41
N SER A 38 10.82 -3.28 -1.41
CA SER A 38 10.43 -3.98 -2.62
C SER A 38 9.52 -3.06 -3.42
N ARG A 39 10.03 -2.50 -4.52
CA ARG A 39 9.29 -1.56 -5.39
C ARG A 39 8.22 -2.25 -6.22
N TRP A 40 7.95 -3.52 -5.92
CA TRP A 40 7.04 -4.42 -6.61
C TRP A 40 5.60 -4.28 -6.10
N GLY A 41 5.27 -3.17 -5.45
CA GLY A 41 3.88 -2.77 -5.20
C GLY A 41 3.33 -2.00 -6.41
N PRO A 42 2.00 -1.98 -6.62
CA PRO A 42 1.38 -1.14 -7.64
C PRO A 42 1.89 0.30 -7.51
N GLN A 43 2.31 0.90 -8.63
CA GLN A 43 2.82 2.28 -8.64
C GLN A 43 1.71 3.21 -8.14
N LEU A 44 1.88 3.69 -6.91
CA LEU A 44 0.94 4.62 -6.31
C LEU A 44 1.03 5.97 -7.03
N ALA A 45 -0.12 6.58 -7.27
CA ALA A 45 -0.21 7.97 -7.67
C ALA A 45 0.45 8.87 -6.61
N PRO A 46 0.88 10.09 -6.98
CA PRO A 46 1.54 10.98 -6.03
C PRO A 46 0.64 11.22 -4.80
N PRO A 47 1.19 11.25 -3.57
CA PRO A 47 0.40 11.35 -2.34
C PRO A 47 -0.41 12.65 -2.22
N THR A 48 -0.08 13.65 -3.04
CA THR A 48 -0.73 14.95 -3.11
C THR A 48 -1.91 14.99 -4.07
N THR A 49 -2.16 13.92 -4.84
CA THR A 49 -3.32 13.81 -5.73
C THR A 49 -4.47 13.08 -5.03
N PRO A 50 -5.73 13.33 -5.44
CA PRO A 50 -6.87 12.63 -4.87
C PRO A 50 -6.76 11.10 -5.00
N GLU A 51 -6.30 10.60 -6.14
CA GLU A 51 -6.11 9.17 -6.41
C GLU A 51 -5.06 8.57 -5.46
N GLY A 52 -3.93 9.28 -5.25
CA GLY A 52 -2.88 8.82 -4.35
C GLY A 52 -3.36 8.72 -2.90
N VAL A 53 -4.23 9.64 -2.46
CA VAL A 53 -4.87 9.57 -1.15
C VAL A 53 -5.81 8.37 -1.05
N VAL A 54 -6.67 8.15 -2.05
CA VAL A 54 -7.61 7.01 -2.08
C VAL A 54 -6.87 5.67 -2.08
N GLN A 55 -5.83 5.53 -2.90
CA GLN A 55 -5.02 4.31 -2.93
C GLN A 55 -4.37 4.01 -1.59
N ARG A 56 -3.83 5.04 -0.91
CA ARG A 56 -3.19 4.87 0.40
C ARG A 56 -4.18 4.59 1.52
N PHE A 57 -5.39 5.16 1.45
CA PHE A 57 -6.49 4.82 2.35
C PHE A 57 -6.86 3.33 2.24
N TYR A 58 -7.09 2.85 1.03
CA TYR A 58 -7.40 1.43 0.81
C TYR A 58 -6.26 0.51 1.21
N LEU A 59 -5.01 0.90 0.92
CA LEU A 59 -3.84 0.12 1.32
C LEU A 59 -3.72 0.02 2.85
N ALA A 60 -3.97 1.12 3.57
CA ALA A 60 -3.96 1.13 5.02
C ALA A 60 -5.07 0.23 5.59
N ALA A 61 -6.31 0.35 5.09
CA ALA A 61 -7.43 -0.50 5.50
C ALA A 61 -7.18 -1.99 5.19
N TYR A 62 -6.64 -2.30 4.01
CA TYR A 62 -6.27 -3.67 3.62
C TYR A 62 -5.24 -4.28 4.59
N ASN A 63 -4.23 -3.50 4.97
CA ASN A 63 -3.17 -3.92 5.89
C ASN A 63 -3.61 -3.94 7.38
N GLY A 64 -4.85 -3.55 7.69
CA GLY A 64 -5.33 -3.43 9.07
C GLY A 64 -4.74 -2.23 9.84
N ASP A 65 -4.11 -1.29 9.14
CA ASP A 65 -3.59 -0.05 9.72
C ASP A 65 -4.71 1.01 9.78
N PHE A 66 -5.69 0.77 10.67
CA PHE A 66 -6.90 1.58 10.74
C PHE A 66 -6.63 3.00 11.24
N ASP A 67 -5.64 3.22 12.09
CA ASP A 67 -5.22 4.56 12.52
C ASP A 67 -4.75 5.40 11.32
N ARG A 68 -3.94 4.79 10.45
CA ARG A 68 -3.50 5.43 9.23
C ARG A 68 -4.64 5.61 8.24
N ALA A 69 -5.53 4.63 8.08
CA ALA A 69 -6.73 4.77 7.25
C ALA A 69 -7.60 5.94 7.72
N TYR A 70 -7.83 6.03 9.04
CA TYR A 70 -8.58 7.09 9.69
C TYR A 70 -7.96 8.47 9.46
N SER A 71 -6.63 8.55 9.35
CA SER A 71 -5.94 9.82 9.07
C SER A 71 -6.29 10.46 7.72
N TYR A 72 -6.71 9.66 6.72
CA TYR A 72 -7.10 10.15 5.40
C TYR A 72 -8.55 10.66 5.33
N LEU A 73 -9.35 10.39 6.38
CA LEU A 73 -10.73 10.84 6.47
C LEU A 73 -10.81 12.32 6.85
N SER A 74 -11.82 13.01 6.32
CA SER A 74 -12.19 14.37 6.71
C SER A 74 -12.73 14.40 8.14
N GLN A 75 -12.76 15.56 8.78
CA GLN A 75 -13.32 15.66 10.15
C GLN A 75 -14.79 15.24 10.20
N ASP A 76 -15.57 15.54 9.15
CA ASP A 76 -16.95 15.08 9.01
C ASP A 76 -17.07 13.56 8.79
N ALA A 77 -16.16 12.96 8.04
CA ALA A 77 -16.16 11.52 7.80
C ALA A 77 -15.74 10.74 9.07
N LYS A 78 -14.75 11.26 9.82
CA LYS A 78 -14.31 10.71 11.11
C LYS A 78 -15.43 10.59 12.15
N ARG A 79 -16.39 11.51 12.14
CA ARG A 79 -17.58 11.46 13.01
C ARG A 79 -18.61 10.41 12.60
N ARG A 80 -18.57 9.94 11.36
CA ARG A 80 -19.55 9.01 10.77
C ARG A 80 -19.01 7.59 10.63
N ILE A 81 -17.70 7.43 10.60
CA ILE A 81 -17.01 6.15 10.42
C ILE A 81 -16.45 5.70 11.76
N SER A 82 -16.85 4.51 12.18
CA SER A 82 -16.32 3.82 13.36
C SER A 82 -15.08 2.98 13.01
N ALA A 83 -14.39 2.48 14.05
CA ALA A 83 -13.29 1.53 13.84
C ALA A 83 -13.79 0.21 13.21
N ASP A 84 -14.96 -0.26 13.65
CA ASP A 84 -15.60 -1.49 13.13
C ASP A 84 -15.90 -1.37 11.62
N ASP A 85 -16.33 -0.19 11.15
CA ASP A 85 -16.55 0.07 9.72
C ASP A 85 -15.26 -0.08 8.91
N LEU A 86 -14.13 0.38 9.46
CA LEU A 86 -12.81 0.25 8.81
C LEU A 86 -12.32 -1.19 8.83
N GLU A 87 -12.62 -1.95 9.89
CA GLU A 87 -12.29 -3.37 9.97
C GLU A 87 -13.09 -4.19 8.95
N GLN A 88 -14.41 -3.95 8.86
CA GLN A 88 -15.27 -4.54 7.85
C GLN A 88 -14.76 -4.21 6.45
N LEU A 89 -14.44 -2.95 6.18
CA LEU A 89 -13.84 -2.53 4.91
C LEU A 89 -12.55 -3.32 4.62
N GLY A 90 -11.64 -3.43 5.60
CA GLY A 90 -10.41 -4.21 5.45
C GLY A 90 -10.68 -5.67 5.05
N SER A 91 -11.71 -6.28 5.65
CA SER A 91 -12.15 -7.63 5.30
C SER A 91 -12.67 -7.73 3.86
N GLU A 92 -13.54 -6.80 3.45
CA GLU A 92 -14.07 -6.74 2.08
C GLU A 92 -12.97 -6.53 1.03
N LEU A 93 -11.98 -5.69 1.34
CA LEU A 93 -10.84 -5.43 0.46
C LEU A 93 -9.96 -6.67 0.25
N ARG A 94 -9.83 -7.54 1.26
CA ARG A 94 -9.06 -8.79 1.14
C ARG A 94 -9.75 -9.84 0.27
N GLY A 95 -11.08 -9.81 0.22
CA GLY A 95 -11.88 -10.68 -0.65
C GLY A 95 -12.15 -10.11 -2.05
N SER A 96 -11.57 -8.96 -2.40
CA SER A 96 -11.85 -8.27 -3.67
C SER A 96 -10.58 -7.71 -4.32
N ARG A 97 -10.70 -7.32 -5.59
CA ARG A 97 -9.67 -6.59 -6.32
C ARG A 97 -10.14 -5.16 -6.55
N ILE A 98 -9.35 -4.20 -6.08
CA ILE A 98 -9.64 -2.77 -6.20
C ILE A 98 -8.75 -2.14 -7.26
N GLN A 99 -9.36 -1.35 -8.13
CA GLN A 99 -8.65 -0.49 -9.09
C GLN A 99 -9.12 0.94 -8.88
N VAL A 100 -8.16 1.83 -8.58
CA VAL A 100 -8.44 3.27 -8.43
C VAL A 100 -8.19 3.93 -9.78
N GLY A 101 -9.24 4.53 -10.34
CA GLY A 101 -9.21 5.26 -11.60
C GLY A 101 -8.72 6.70 -11.45
N MET A 102 -8.88 7.48 -12.52
CA MET A 102 -8.52 8.91 -12.53
C MET A 102 -9.48 9.75 -11.70
N SER A 103 -8.97 10.85 -11.13
CA SER A 103 -9.78 11.84 -10.44
C SER A 103 -10.32 12.91 -11.39
N LYS A 104 -11.51 13.41 -11.05
CA LYS A 104 -12.07 14.65 -11.56
C LYS A 104 -12.04 15.67 -10.43
N VAL A 105 -11.19 16.69 -10.58
CA VAL A 105 -11.02 17.77 -9.60
C VAL A 105 -11.83 18.98 -10.03
N GLN A 106 -12.60 19.56 -9.10
CA GLN A 106 -13.34 20.82 -9.27
C GLN A 106 -13.15 21.63 -7.98
N ASP A 107 -12.44 22.76 -8.09
CA ASP A 107 -12.08 23.63 -6.97
C ASP A 107 -11.42 22.85 -5.80
N ASP A 108 -12.04 22.89 -4.63
CA ASP A 108 -11.62 22.16 -3.44
C ASP A 108 -12.23 20.76 -3.32
N GLY A 109 -13.00 20.32 -4.31
CA GLY A 109 -13.62 19.00 -4.39
C GLY A 109 -12.92 18.09 -5.40
N ALA A 110 -12.90 16.79 -5.12
CA ALA A 110 -12.49 15.79 -6.09
C ALA A 110 -13.38 14.55 -6.02
N ARG A 111 -13.53 13.90 -7.17
CA ARG A 111 -14.19 12.61 -7.33
C ARG A 111 -13.21 11.63 -7.94
N VAL A 112 -13.07 10.46 -7.34
CA VAL A 112 -12.21 9.38 -7.81
C VAL A 112 -13.10 8.16 -8.07
N GLU A 113 -13.09 7.64 -9.29
CA GLU A 113 -13.81 6.40 -9.60
C GLU A 113 -12.98 5.20 -9.11
N VAL A 114 -13.65 4.24 -8.47
CA VAL A 114 -13.05 3.01 -7.97
C VAL A 114 -13.82 1.82 -8.53
N ALA A 115 -13.12 0.91 -9.18
CA ALA A 115 -13.67 -0.36 -9.63
C ALA A 115 -13.35 -1.46 -8.62
N ILE A 116 -14.38 -2.16 -8.17
CA ILE A 116 -14.32 -3.24 -7.18
C ILE A 116 -14.73 -4.53 -7.89
N THR A 117 -13.76 -5.39 -8.19
CA THR A 117 -14.02 -6.72 -8.73
C THR A 117 -14.13 -7.71 -7.57
N ARG A 118 -15.28 -8.37 -7.48
CA ARG A 118 -15.56 -9.41 -6.48
C ARG A 118 -15.51 -10.78 -7.15
N PHE A 119 -15.09 -11.77 -6.38
CA PHE A 119 -14.95 -13.15 -6.82
C PHE A 119 -16.00 -13.99 -6.10
N GLY A 120 -16.86 -14.64 -6.87
CA GLY A 120 -17.84 -15.60 -6.40
C GLY A 120 -17.26 -17.02 -6.31
N PRO A 121 -18.08 -17.99 -5.86
CA PRO A 121 -17.72 -19.40 -5.88
C PRO A 121 -17.36 -19.88 -7.29
N VAL A 122 -16.47 -20.87 -7.38
CA VAL A 122 -16.17 -21.53 -8.65
C VAL A 122 -17.35 -22.41 -9.03
N GLY A 123 -18.09 -22.01 -10.06
CA GLY A 123 -19.21 -22.74 -10.60
C GLY A 123 -18.80 -23.73 -11.71
N PRO A 124 -19.75 -24.50 -12.26
CA PRO A 124 -19.50 -25.44 -13.35
C PRO A 124 -19.02 -24.77 -14.65
N PHE A 125 -19.11 -23.44 -14.75
CA PHE A 125 -18.67 -22.65 -15.90
C PHE A 125 -17.42 -21.79 -15.61
N GLY A 126 -16.77 -21.99 -14.47
CA GLY A 126 -15.59 -21.25 -14.05
C GLY A 126 -15.82 -20.31 -12.86
N PRO A 127 -14.82 -19.48 -12.51
CA PRO A 127 -14.95 -18.48 -11.47
C PRO A 127 -15.98 -17.42 -11.87
N GLU A 128 -16.95 -17.16 -11.01
CA GLU A 128 -17.82 -15.99 -11.19
C GLU A 128 -17.07 -14.75 -10.72
N GLU A 129 -17.00 -13.73 -11.57
CA GLU A 129 -16.50 -12.41 -11.17
C GLU A 129 -17.45 -11.32 -11.64
N TRP A 130 -17.62 -10.29 -10.81
CA TRP A 130 -18.39 -9.11 -11.19
C TRP A 130 -17.66 -7.85 -10.71
N THR A 131 -17.75 -6.79 -11.50
CA THR A 131 -17.10 -5.52 -11.21
C THR A 131 -18.12 -4.42 -10.97
N GLU A 132 -18.05 -3.79 -9.81
CA GLU A 132 -18.86 -2.64 -9.43
C GLU A 132 -18.01 -1.37 -9.49
N ARG A 133 -18.49 -0.31 -10.16
CA ARG A 133 -17.85 1.01 -10.14
C ARG A 133 -18.53 1.91 -9.13
N ARG A 134 -17.75 2.56 -8.28
CA ARG A 134 -18.24 3.46 -7.24
C ARG A 134 -17.39 4.72 -7.19
N ASP A 135 -18.02 5.84 -6.87
CA ASP A 135 -17.33 7.11 -6.68
C ASP A 135 -16.85 7.26 -5.24
N VAL A 136 -15.65 7.81 -5.10
CA VAL A 136 -15.08 8.30 -3.84
C VAL A 136 -14.99 9.82 -3.91
N TYR A 137 -15.47 10.48 -2.88
CA TYR A 137 -15.48 11.94 -2.77
C TYR A 137 -14.41 12.41 -1.81
N LEU A 138 -13.68 13.43 -2.22
CA LEU A 138 -12.66 14.10 -1.42
C LEU A 138 -12.89 15.60 -1.41
N ARG A 139 -12.41 16.25 -0.35
CA ARG A 139 -12.33 17.69 -0.23
C ARG A 139 -10.96 18.10 0.30
N ARG A 140 -10.46 19.28 -0.07
CA ARG A 140 -9.27 19.85 0.55
C ARG A 140 -9.61 20.40 1.94
N GLU A 141 -8.92 19.90 2.95
CA GLU A 141 -8.91 20.45 4.31
C GLU A 141 -7.48 20.83 4.68
N ALA A 142 -7.26 22.09 5.06
CA ALA A 142 -5.94 22.63 5.38
C ALA A 142 -4.85 22.31 4.34
N GLY A 143 -5.20 22.42 3.04
CA GLY A 143 -4.29 22.16 1.92
C GLY A 143 -4.05 20.67 1.60
N THR A 144 -4.69 19.74 2.32
CA THR A 144 -4.56 18.29 2.10
C THR A 144 -5.87 17.67 1.66
N TRP A 145 -5.82 16.69 0.76
CA TRP A 145 -7.02 15.95 0.36
C TRP A 145 -7.48 15.03 1.49
N LYS A 146 -8.78 15.10 1.80
CA LYS A 146 -9.45 14.26 2.78
C LYS A 146 -10.67 13.61 2.18
N ILE A 147 -10.84 12.33 2.48
CA ILE A 147 -11.99 11.54 2.03
C ILE A 147 -13.21 11.96 2.84
N THR A 148 -14.28 12.34 2.13
CA THR A 148 -15.54 12.80 2.74
C THR A 148 -16.67 11.78 2.58
N GLY A 149 -16.59 10.89 1.59
CA GLY A 149 -17.77 10.19 1.05
C GLY A 149 -17.43 9.06 0.08
N GLY A 150 -18.37 8.14 -0.16
CA GLY A 150 -18.39 7.33 -1.38
C GLY A 150 -18.33 5.82 -1.20
N ALA A 151 -17.54 5.15 -2.04
CA ALA A 151 -17.49 3.70 -2.26
C ALA A 151 -17.45 2.80 -1.01
N PHE A 152 -16.98 3.32 0.12
CA PHE A 152 -16.82 2.67 1.42
C PHE A 152 -17.81 3.12 2.49
N LEU A 153 -18.62 4.14 2.19
CA LEU A 153 -19.59 4.71 3.12
C LEU A 153 -20.97 4.17 2.76
N LEU A 154 -21.53 3.38 3.67
CA LEU A 154 -22.94 3.03 3.71
C LEU A 154 -23.78 4.30 3.56
N VAL A 155 -24.24 4.56 2.33
CA VAL A 155 -25.19 5.61 1.94
C VAL A 155 -24.71 7.05 2.22
N PRO A 156 -24.72 7.95 1.22
CA PRO A 156 -24.61 9.38 1.48
C PRO A 156 -25.80 9.81 2.36
N LYS A 157 -25.56 10.24 3.60
CA LYS A 157 -26.51 11.13 4.29
C LYS A 157 -26.41 12.48 3.59
N GLU A 158 -27.13 12.56 2.48
CA GLU A 158 -27.37 13.70 1.58
C GLU A 158 -26.26 14.75 1.54
N LEU A 159 -25.45 14.70 0.46
CA LEU A 159 -24.67 15.87 0.08
C LEU A 159 -25.65 17.00 -0.25
N PRO A 160 -25.56 18.19 0.37
CA PRO A 160 -26.35 19.32 -0.09
C PRO A 160 -25.95 19.58 -1.55
N VAL A 161 -26.90 19.37 -2.44
CA VAL A 161 -26.81 19.82 -3.82
C VAL A 161 -26.86 21.33 -3.73
N THR A 162 -25.69 21.98 -3.78
CA THR A 162 -25.65 23.42 -4.03
C THR A 162 -26.29 23.63 -5.40
N LYS A 163 -27.45 24.31 -5.38
CA LYS A 163 -28.20 24.73 -6.56
C LYS A 163 -27.34 25.56 -7.52
#